data_AF-A0A3G2TD59-F1
#
_entry.id   AF-A0A3G2TD59-F1
#
_cell.length_a   1.000
_cell.length_b   1.000
_cell.length_c   1.000
_cell.angle_alpha   90.00
_cell.angle_beta   90.00
_cell.angle_gamma   90.00
#
_symmetry.space_group_name_H-M   'P 1'
#
loop_
_entity.id
_entity.type
_entity.pdbx_description
1 polymer ?
#
loop_
_entity_poly.entity_id
_entity_poly.type
_entity_poly.pdbx_seq_one_letter_code
_entity_poly.pdbx_strand_id
1 'polypeptide(L)'
;MKIFLKYLGWGCLVLILSTLRTQVTAQNKKPLSKNPEIKSLLPGEKIPENLRFHPLKLINGTKETISLSDFKERLVILEFWASNCSACLKNIPKVAEINNQFKNRAIILPISEQPKSVIAKFFQGDYGRKYTDLISVTDDSILGKYFPHYGVPYLIWIYDGKVMSTTDAGQLSAESVSDILQEKKSSLKNIQQMDASKPLFLKESYFDNDATTLQNYFILSKGAVNGIGSGSSFRKSPTGAINGRMFSNLPLSDILFAIGLEIFKQKGEVALFNEKRAVINVADQSKIFQLTDDYIDKDNLYSLDLIVPEKKADSLYYFMLDNLNRYTGFKSKFKVVPTKCLVLKRTSKKDKIRTKGGKRISTFPRTPSIIQNAPLSVMVNMLNGKTPISLPIIDETNYTSNVDMQISSITTVEKLQKELLQYDLELIEASRNLLMLIVEENNQKQN
;
A
#
# COMPACT_ATOMS: atom_id res chain seq x y z
N MET A 1 33.75 52.75 66.67
CA MET A 1 33.17 53.90 67.40
C MET A 1 31.77 53.52 67.82
N LYS A 2 31.58 53.19 69.12
CA LYS A 2 30.35 53.28 69.96
C LYS A 2 29.05 52.56 69.46
N ILE A 3 28.22 51.82 70.20
CA ILE A 3 27.87 51.55 71.63
C ILE A 3 26.87 50.35 71.56
N PHE A 4 27.04 49.23 72.28
CA PHE A 4 26.53 48.87 73.62
C PHE A 4 24.99 48.78 73.84
N LEU A 5 24.53 47.54 74.09
CA LEU A 5 23.60 47.05 75.15
C LEU A 5 22.16 47.59 75.31
N LYS A 6 21.16 46.69 75.39
CA LYS A 6 20.51 46.30 76.68
C LYS A 6 19.44 45.18 76.54
N TYR A 7 19.39 44.38 77.61
CA TYR A 7 18.56 43.21 77.93
C TYR A 7 17.22 43.57 78.60
N LEU A 8 16.41 42.52 78.85
CA LEU A 8 15.20 42.36 79.70
C LEU A 8 13.86 42.71 79.02
N GLY A 9 12.79 41.92 79.08
CA GLY A 9 12.54 40.65 79.76
C GLY A 9 11.03 40.35 79.80
N TRP A 10 10.70 39.05 79.81
CA TRP A 10 9.44 38.42 80.25
C TRP A 10 8.15 38.47 79.40
N GLY A 11 7.61 37.27 79.17
CA GLY A 11 6.28 37.00 78.62
C GLY A 11 6.14 35.55 78.14
N CYS A 12 5.98 34.62 79.07
CA CYS A 12 5.80 33.18 78.86
C CYS A 12 4.63 32.77 77.95
N LEU A 13 4.80 31.55 77.42
CA LEU A 13 3.77 30.58 77.00
C LEU A 13 3.02 30.89 75.70
N VAL A 14 3.20 30.02 74.69
CA VAL A 14 2.19 29.03 74.26
C VAL A 14 2.64 28.37 72.93
N LEU A 15 2.65 27.03 72.94
CA LEU A 15 2.61 26.07 71.82
C LEU A 15 3.84 25.88 70.91
N ILE A 16 4.70 24.94 71.34
CA ILE A 16 5.55 24.13 70.47
C ILE A 16 4.69 22.98 69.94
N LEU A 17 4.36 22.98 68.64
CA LEU A 17 3.93 21.82 67.89
C LEU A 17 4.84 21.67 66.67
N SER A 18 5.85 20.83 66.86
CA SER A 18 6.82 20.38 65.88
C SER A 18 6.12 19.65 64.72
N THR A 19 6.15 20.24 63.53
CA THR A 19 5.94 19.49 62.29
C THR A 19 7.30 19.01 61.77
N LEU A 20 7.75 17.85 62.28
CA LEU A 20 8.71 17.02 61.54
C LEU A 20 8.01 16.53 60.27
N ARG A 21 8.23 17.23 59.16
CA ARG A 21 7.97 16.67 57.83
C ARG A 21 9.07 15.65 57.56
N THR A 22 8.80 14.38 57.82
CA THR A 22 9.55 13.27 57.22
C THR A 22 9.46 13.40 55.71
N GLN A 23 10.56 13.79 55.07
CA GLN A 23 10.74 13.62 53.63
C GLN A 23 10.78 12.12 53.35
N VAL A 24 9.62 11.54 53.04
CA VAL A 24 9.56 10.26 52.33
C VAL A 24 10.03 10.56 50.92
N THR A 25 11.31 10.32 50.65
CA THR A 25 11.79 10.18 49.28
C THR A 25 11.12 8.92 48.72
N ALA A 26 9.98 9.10 48.04
CA ALA A 26 9.42 8.10 47.17
C ALA A 26 10.42 7.87 46.04
N GLN A 27 11.31 6.89 46.21
CA GLN A 27 12.02 6.30 45.09
C GLN A 27 10.97 5.71 44.17
N ASN A 28 10.63 6.43 43.10
CA ASN A 28 9.96 5.88 41.93
C ASN A 28 10.90 4.84 41.29
N LYS A 29 10.99 3.66 41.90
CA LYS A 29 11.40 2.46 41.19
C LYS A 29 10.30 2.23 40.16
N LYS A 30 10.54 2.67 38.92
CA LYS A 30 9.88 2.07 37.74
C LYS A 30 9.87 0.57 37.98
N PRO A 31 8.73 -0.13 37.88
CA PRO A 31 8.76 -1.58 37.91
C PRO A 31 9.70 -2.01 36.79
N LEU A 32 10.80 -2.69 37.15
CA LEU A 32 11.64 -3.37 36.17
C LEU A 32 10.70 -4.30 35.41
N SER A 33 10.39 -3.98 34.16
CA SER A 33 9.72 -4.93 33.27
C SER A 33 10.65 -6.12 33.15
N LYS A 34 10.31 -7.24 33.79
CA LYS A 34 11.00 -8.53 33.64
C LYS A 34 10.67 -9.19 32.29
N ASN A 35 10.60 -8.41 31.22
CA ASN A 35 10.70 -8.95 29.88
C ASN A 35 12.11 -8.58 29.38
N PRO A 36 12.97 -9.57 29.08
CA PRO A 36 14.24 -9.26 28.45
C PRO A 36 13.96 -8.47 27.18
N GLU A 37 14.67 -7.36 27.02
CA GLU A 37 14.59 -6.51 25.83
C GLU A 37 14.96 -7.37 24.61
N ILE A 38 14.00 -7.55 23.70
CA ILE A 38 14.21 -8.38 22.51
C ILE A 38 15.15 -7.61 21.57
N LYS A 39 16.37 -8.11 21.40
CA LYS A 39 17.34 -7.57 20.44
C LYS A 39 17.00 -8.05 19.03
N SER A 40 16.99 -7.13 18.07
CA SER A 40 16.89 -7.46 16.65
C SER A 40 18.05 -8.34 16.19
N LEU A 41 17.76 -9.32 15.32
CA LEU A 41 18.71 -10.25 14.75
C LEU A 41 19.10 -9.86 13.32
N LEU A 42 20.40 -9.95 13.03
CA LEU A 42 20.98 -9.69 11.72
C LEU A 42 21.47 -10.98 11.05
N PRO A 43 21.60 -10.99 9.70
CA PRO A 43 22.30 -12.07 9.00
C PRO A 43 23.67 -12.38 9.64
N GLY A 44 23.91 -13.65 9.92
CA GLY A 44 25.10 -14.14 10.62
C GLY A 44 24.88 -14.47 12.10
N GLU A 45 23.84 -13.95 12.74
CA GLU A 45 23.56 -14.22 14.16
C GLU A 45 22.78 -15.53 14.36
N LYS A 46 22.96 -16.17 15.52
CA LYS A 46 22.18 -17.34 15.94
C LYS A 46 20.85 -16.89 16.54
N ILE A 47 19.78 -17.64 16.28
CA ILE A 47 18.51 -17.42 16.97
C ILE A 47 18.67 -17.79 18.46
N PRO A 48 18.18 -16.97 19.39
CA PRO A 48 18.29 -17.27 20.82
C PRO A 48 17.31 -18.38 21.23
N GLU A 49 17.59 -19.07 22.33
CA GLU A 49 16.79 -20.22 22.80
C GLU A 49 15.32 -19.88 23.05
N ASN A 50 15.05 -18.70 23.60
CA ASN A 50 13.69 -18.23 23.82
C ASN A 50 12.91 -18.02 22.50
N LEU A 51 13.59 -17.66 21.41
CA LEU A 51 12.98 -17.63 20.09
C LEU A 51 12.83 -19.04 19.49
N ARG A 52 13.83 -19.89 19.69
CA ARG A 52 13.85 -21.27 19.19
C ARG A 52 12.63 -22.08 19.68
N PHE A 53 12.24 -21.88 20.95
CA PHE A 53 11.13 -22.57 21.60
C PHE A 53 9.85 -21.72 21.72
N HIS A 54 9.81 -20.53 21.12
CA HIS A 54 8.62 -19.68 21.15
C HIS A 54 7.43 -20.38 20.45
N PRO A 55 6.26 -20.51 21.10
CA PRO A 55 5.10 -21.15 20.51
C PRO A 55 4.44 -20.29 19.43
N LEU A 56 4.37 -20.82 18.22
CA LEU A 56 3.75 -20.23 17.05
C LEU A 56 2.36 -20.83 16.83
N LYS A 57 1.31 -20.01 16.97
CA LYS A 57 -0.08 -20.45 16.79
C LYS A 57 -0.40 -20.63 15.31
N LEU A 58 -1.00 -21.77 14.98
CA LEU A 58 -1.27 -22.14 13.61
C LEU A 58 -2.73 -21.97 13.21
N ILE A 59 -2.88 -21.73 11.91
CA ILE A 59 -4.09 -22.02 11.14
C ILE A 59 -3.78 -23.03 10.03
N ASN A 60 -4.77 -23.86 9.69
CA ASN A 60 -4.67 -24.97 8.73
C ASN A 60 -3.64 -26.06 9.08
N GLY A 61 -2.90 -25.93 10.18
CA GLY A 61 -2.04 -26.97 10.71
C GLY A 61 -2.80 -28.07 11.43
N THR A 62 -2.23 -29.27 11.48
CA THR A 62 -2.73 -30.39 12.28
C THR A 62 -2.51 -30.20 13.79
N LYS A 63 -1.52 -29.37 14.14
CA LYS A 63 -1.24 -28.93 15.52
C LYS A 63 -1.76 -27.51 15.74
N GLU A 64 -2.17 -27.21 16.97
CA GLU A 64 -2.54 -25.86 17.36
C GLU A 64 -1.34 -24.90 17.41
N THR A 65 -0.18 -25.41 17.84
CA THR A 65 1.08 -24.67 17.93
C THR A 65 2.27 -25.50 17.44
N ILE A 66 3.30 -24.81 16.96
CA ILE A 66 4.63 -25.34 16.63
C ILE A 66 5.70 -24.40 17.18
N SER A 67 6.97 -24.78 17.09
CA SER A 67 8.11 -23.91 17.38
C SER A 67 9.20 -24.06 16.31
N LEU A 68 10.16 -23.14 16.24
CA LEU A 68 11.29 -23.27 15.31
C LEU A 68 12.14 -24.51 15.61
N SER A 69 12.13 -25.00 16.86
CA SER A 69 12.82 -26.22 17.27
C SER A 69 12.30 -27.50 16.57
N ASP A 70 11.06 -27.50 16.09
CA ASP A 70 10.45 -28.63 15.36
C ASP A 70 11.10 -28.88 13.98
N PHE A 71 11.87 -27.93 13.47
CA PHE A 71 12.48 -27.97 12.14
C PHE A 71 14.01 -28.04 12.20
N LYS A 72 14.55 -28.76 13.18
CA LYS A 72 15.99 -28.98 13.29
C LYS A 72 16.56 -29.54 11.98
N GLU A 73 17.74 -29.06 11.57
CA GLU A 73 18.45 -29.46 10.34
C GLU A 73 17.70 -29.16 9.03
N ARG A 74 16.53 -28.50 9.10
CA ARG A 74 15.81 -27.99 7.93
C ARG A 74 16.08 -26.51 7.75
N LEU A 75 15.97 -26.07 6.51
CA LEU A 75 15.87 -24.65 6.18
C LEU A 75 14.47 -24.15 6.55
N VAL A 76 14.40 -23.17 7.44
CA VAL A 76 13.16 -22.48 7.81
C VAL A 76 13.17 -21.09 7.17
N ILE A 77 12.14 -20.78 6.40
CA ILE A 77 11.95 -19.46 5.79
C ILE A 77 10.72 -18.84 6.43
N LEU A 78 10.90 -17.82 7.25
CA LEU A 78 9.78 -17.06 7.82
C LEU A 78 9.35 -16.01 6.80
N GLU A 79 8.13 -16.12 6.25
CA GLU A 79 7.60 -15.15 5.29
C GLU A 79 6.54 -14.28 5.98
N PHE A 80 6.93 -13.08 6.39
CA PHE A 80 5.99 -12.13 6.99
C PHE A 80 4.97 -11.67 5.93
N TRP A 81 3.67 -11.75 6.25
CA TRP A 81 2.59 -11.42 5.34
C TRP A 81 1.33 -10.87 6.03
N ALA A 82 0.44 -10.29 5.23
CA ALA A 82 -0.86 -9.83 5.67
C ALA A 82 -1.96 -10.14 4.64
N SER A 83 -3.16 -10.42 5.13
CA SER A 83 -4.36 -10.72 4.32
C SER A 83 -4.80 -9.59 3.37
N ASN A 84 -4.35 -8.36 3.62
CA ASN A 84 -4.61 -7.17 2.80
C ASN A 84 -3.39 -6.71 1.98
N CYS A 85 -2.32 -7.49 1.92
CA CYS A 85 -1.09 -7.17 1.19
C CYS A 85 -1.10 -7.80 -0.20
N SER A 86 -1.45 -7.03 -1.25
CA SER A 86 -1.57 -7.57 -2.62
C SER A 86 -0.31 -8.29 -3.12
N ALA A 87 0.89 -7.80 -2.79
CA ALA A 87 2.15 -8.45 -3.14
C ALA A 87 2.32 -9.82 -2.46
N CYS A 88 1.91 -9.93 -1.19
CA CYS A 88 1.90 -11.17 -0.44
C CYS A 88 0.92 -12.19 -1.06
N LEU A 89 -0.30 -11.74 -1.40
CA LEU A 89 -1.29 -12.60 -2.04
C LEU A 89 -0.76 -13.17 -3.37
N LYS A 90 -0.10 -12.35 -4.19
CA LYS A 90 0.55 -12.80 -5.44
C LYS A 90 1.67 -13.84 -5.20
N ASN A 91 2.30 -13.83 -4.02
CA ASN A 91 3.40 -14.74 -3.68
C ASN A 91 2.94 -16.11 -3.14
N ILE A 92 1.69 -16.23 -2.67
CA ILE A 92 1.13 -17.47 -2.09
C ILE A 92 1.30 -18.72 -2.97
N PRO A 93 1.02 -18.68 -4.30
CA PRO A 93 1.17 -19.86 -5.15
C PRO A 93 2.60 -20.39 -5.17
N LYS A 94 3.57 -19.47 -5.24
CA LYS A 94 5.01 -19.76 -5.25
C LYS A 94 5.49 -20.34 -3.93
N VAL A 95 4.98 -19.82 -2.81
CA VAL A 95 5.24 -20.38 -1.47
C VAL A 95 4.73 -21.82 -1.38
N ALA A 96 3.51 -22.09 -1.83
CA ALA A 96 2.92 -23.43 -1.81
C ALA A 96 3.71 -24.42 -2.67
N GLU A 97 4.11 -24.01 -3.88
CA GLU A 97 4.91 -24.82 -4.80
C GLU A 97 6.27 -25.21 -4.19
N ILE A 98 7.03 -24.23 -3.69
CA ILE A 98 8.35 -24.47 -3.10
C ILE A 98 8.25 -25.31 -1.82
N ASN A 99 7.23 -25.08 -0.99
CA ASN A 99 6.97 -25.92 0.17
C ASN A 99 6.76 -27.38 -0.20
N ASN A 100 5.96 -27.65 -1.25
CA ASN A 100 5.74 -29.01 -1.71
C ASN A 100 7.03 -29.65 -2.27
N GLN A 101 7.81 -28.90 -3.05
CA GLN A 101 9.06 -29.37 -3.65
C GLN A 101 10.12 -29.72 -2.60
N PHE A 102 10.23 -28.95 -1.52
CA PHE A 102 11.29 -29.09 -0.51
C PHE A 102 10.79 -29.63 0.84
N LYS A 103 9.58 -30.16 0.94
CA LYS A 103 8.89 -30.54 2.20
C LYS A 103 9.70 -31.37 3.21
N ASN A 104 10.73 -32.10 2.77
CA ASN A 104 11.61 -32.92 3.62
C ASN A 104 12.85 -32.17 4.13
N ARG A 105 13.26 -31.07 3.49
CA ARG A 105 14.51 -30.34 3.78
C ARG A 105 14.32 -28.86 4.08
N ALA A 106 13.22 -28.25 3.64
CA ALA A 106 12.89 -26.86 3.91
C ALA A 106 11.42 -26.70 4.29
N ILE A 107 11.09 -25.60 4.93
CA ILE A 107 9.73 -25.14 5.18
C ILE A 107 9.69 -23.61 5.09
N ILE A 108 8.71 -23.10 4.35
CA ILE A 108 8.32 -21.71 4.34
C ILE A 108 7.11 -21.59 5.24
N LEU A 109 7.23 -20.77 6.28
CA LEU A 109 6.18 -20.47 7.25
C LEU A 109 5.70 -19.03 7.02
N PRO A 110 4.53 -18.84 6.39
CA PRO A 110 3.84 -17.56 6.39
C PRO A 110 3.55 -17.12 7.82
N ILE A 111 4.04 -15.94 8.21
CA ILE A 111 3.87 -15.34 9.54
C ILE A 111 2.99 -14.11 9.44
N SER A 112 1.89 -14.07 10.20
CA SER A 112 1.05 -12.87 10.30
C SER A 112 0.85 -12.43 11.74
N GLU A 113 1.01 -11.12 11.97
CA GLU A 113 0.64 -10.50 13.25
C GLU A 113 -0.89 -10.36 13.40
N GLN A 114 -1.64 -10.56 12.32
CA GLN A 114 -3.08 -10.41 12.33
C GLN A 114 -3.77 -11.51 13.16
N PRO A 115 -4.92 -11.19 13.80
CA PRO A 115 -5.64 -12.17 14.59
C PRO A 115 -6.06 -13.41 13.79
N LYS A 116 -6.07 -14.59 14.42
CA LYS A 116 -6.52 -15.86 13.80
C LYS A 116 -7.85 -15.71 13.06
N SER A 117 -8.80 -14.95 13.59
CA SER A 117 -10.11 -14.72 12.97
C SER A 117 -10.03 -13.98 11.63
N VAL A 118 -9.06 -13.09 11.45
CA VAL A 118 -8.84 -12.35 10.19
C VAL A 118 -8.25 -13.30 9.15
N ILE A 119 -7.22 -14.05 9.53
CA ILE A 119 -6.57 -15.01 8.64
C ILE A 119 -7.52 -16.17 8.28
N ALA A 120 -8.35 -16.64 9.21
CA ALA A 120 -9.38 -17.64 8.93
C ALA A 120 -10.38 -17.17 7.89
N LYS A 121 -10.86 -15.93 7.99
CA LYS A 121 -11.75 -15.32 7.00
C LYS A 121 -11.09 -15.24 5.62
N PHE A 122 -9.79 -14.94 5.56
CA PHE A 122 -9.05 -14.95 4.30
C PHE A 122 -9.07 -16.34 3.64
N PHE A 123 -8.75 -17.40 4.39
CA PHE A 123 -8.76 -18.78 3.86
C PHE A 123 -10.17 -19.31 3.52
N GLN A 124 -11.23 -18.73 4.10
CA GLN A 124 -12.61 -19.02 3.71
C GLN A 124 -13.05 -18.29 2.42
N GLY A 125 -12.33 -17.24 2.01
CA GLY A 125 -12.64 -16.45 0.82
C GLY A 125 -12.32 -17.18 -0.49
N ASP A 126 -12.84 -16.66 -1.60
CA ASP A 126 -12.70 -17.27 -2.94
C ASP A 126 -11.25 -17.53 -3.37
N TYR A 127 -10.34 -16.65 -2.97
CA TYR A 127 -8.91 -16.80 -3.25
C TYR A 127 -8.24 -17.77 -2.27
N GLY A 128 -8.36 -17.52 -0.96
CA GLY A 128 -7.67 -18.28 0.08
C GLY A 128 -8.09 -19.75 0.14
N ARG A 129 -9.33 -20.09 -0.20
CA ARG A 129 -9.82 -21.49 -0.17
C ARG A 129 -9.09 -22.44 -1.12
N LYS A 130 -8.32 -21.90 -2.08
CA LYS A 130 -7.48 -22.68 -3.00
C LYS A 130 -6.16 -23.13 -2.37
N TYR A 131 -5.81 -22.57 -1.21
CA TYR A 131 -4.52 -22.76 -0.54
C TYR A 131 -4.72 -23.18 0.92
N THR A 132 -5.76 -23.95 1.22
CA THR A 132 -6.04 -24.44 2.59
C THR A 132 -4.98 -25.40 3.11
N ASP A 133 -4.17 -25.99 2.22
CA ASP A 133 -3.03 -26.83 2.61
C ASP A 133 -1.83 -26.00 3.09
N LEU A 134 -1.86 -24.68 2.87
CA LEU A 134 -0.82 -23.78 3.37
C LEU A 134 -1.06 -23.47 4.85
N ILE A 135 -0.13 -23.92 5.69
CA ILE A 135 -0.06 -23.61 7.11
C ILE A 135 0.44 -22.18 7.27
N SER A 136 -0.21 -21.38 8.12
CA SER A 136 0.25 -20.04 8.48
C SER A 136 0.27 -19.85 9.99
N VAL A 137 1.22 -19.06 10.47
CA VAL A 137 1.24 -18.55 11.84
C VAL A 137 0.35 -17.32 11.94
N THR A 138 -0.39 -17.18 13.05
CA THR A 138 -1.27 -16.04 13.34
C THR A 138 -0.99 -15.48 14.75
N ASP A 139 -1.44 -14.25 15.00
CA ASP A 139 -1.35 -13.58 16.32
C ASP A 139 0.09 -13.43 16.86
N ASP A 140 1.12 -13.53 16.02
CA ASP A 140 2.51 -13.45 16.46
C ASP A 140 3.03 -12.00 16.40
N SER A 141 3.40 -11.45 17.55
CA SER A 141 4.04 -10.11 17.67
C SER A 141 5.47 -10.19 18.20
N ILE A 142 6.03 -11.39 18.33
CA ILE A 142 7.35 -11.62 18.88
C ILE A 142 8.39 -11.70 17.77
N LEU A 143 8.08 -12.40 16.67
CA LEU A 143 8.95 -12.52 15.51
C LEU A 143 9.23 -11.15 14.88
N GLY A 144 8.24 -10.26 14.82
CA GLY A 144 8.42 -8.87 14.34
C GLY A 144 9.40 -8.04 15.18
N LYS A 145 9.62 -8.39 16.46
CA LYS A 145 10.62 -7.72 17.32
C LYS A 145 12.04 -8.23 17.07
N TYR A 146 12.19 -9.52 16.78
CA TYR A 146 13.48 -10.08 16.36
C TYR A 146 13.86 -9.66 14.94
N PHE A 147 12.87 -9.48 14.07
CA PHE A 147 13.07 -9.09 12.68
C PHE A 147 12.22 -7.85 12.36
N PRO A 148 12.59 -6.65 12.87
CA PRO A 148 11.87 -5.41 12.58
C PRO A 148 11.78 -5.17 11.08
N HIS A 149 10.57 -4.89 10.60
CA HIS A 149 10.29 -4.66 9.20
C HIS A 149 9.16 -3.65 9.03
N TYR A 150 9.21 -2.89 7.93
CA TYR A 150 8.23 -1.86 7.62
C TYR A 150 7.21 -2.32 6.57
N GLY A 151 7.62 -3.23 5.69
CA GLY A 151 6.79 -3.77 4.62
C GLY A 151 6.81 -5.30 4.58
N VAL A 152 5.76 -5.83 3.96
CA VAL A 152 5.61 -7.26 3.65
C VAL A 152 5.32 -7.43 2.15
N PRO A 153 5.74 -8.53 1.50
CA PRO A 153 6.39 -9.70 2.08
C PRO A 153 7.87 -9.49 2.43
N TYR A 154 8.28 -9.99 3.60
CA TYR A 154 9.67 -9.98 4.08
C TYR A 154 10.06 -11.36 4.57
N LEU A 155 11.20 -11.87 4.10
CA LEU A 155 11.61 -13.25 4.28
C LEU A 155 12.87 -13.36 5.12
N ILE A 156 12.84 -14.19 6.15
CA ILE A 156 14.00 -14.53 6.99
C ILE A 156 14.41 -15.96 6.72
N TRP A 157 15.64 -16.16 6.26
CA TRP A 157 16.19 -17.46 5.96
C TRP A 157 16.99 -17.96 7.16
N ILE A 158 16.54 -19.05 7.79
CA ILE A 158 17.16 -19.63 8.98
C ILE A 158 17.58 -21.06 8.66
N TYR A 159 18.88 -21.34 8.78
CA TYR A 159 19.43 -22.69 8.59
C TYR A 159 20.34 -23.03 9.77
N ASP A 160 20.19 -24.23 10.33
CA ASP A 160 20.91 -24.69 11.52
C ASP A 160 20.91 -23.68 12.69
N GLY A 161 19.74 -23.08 12.94
CA GLY A 161 19.57 -22.09 14.01
C GLY A 161 20.31 -20.77 13.79
N LYS A 162 20.81 -20.50 12.58
CA LYS A 162 21.48 -19.27 12.20
C LYS A 162 20.67 -18.49 11.16
N VAL A 163 20.60 -17.18 11.31
CA VAL A 163 20.01 -16.29 10.29
C VAL A 163 21.00 -16.21 9.13
N MET A 164 20.62 -16.76 7.99
CA MET A 164 21.44 -16.82 6.79
C MET A 164 21.31 -15.55 5.95
N SER A 165 20.07 -15.07 5.78
CA SER A 165 19.76 -13.92 4.93
C SER A 165 18.41 -13.33 5.28
N THR A 166 18.19 -12.08 4.89
CA THR A 166 16.88 -11.41 4.93
C THR A 166 16.55 -10.83 3.56
N THR A 167 15.40 -11.15 2.98
CA THR A 167 15.10 -10.85 1.57
C THR A 167 13.65 -10.38 1.38
N ASP A 168 13.32 -9.97 0.16
CA ASP A 168 11.95 -9.85 -0.31
C ASP A 168 11.48 -11.19 -0.93
N ALA A 169 10.22 -11.24 -1.34
CA ALA A 169 9.63 -12.39 -2.03
C ALA A 169 10.20 -12.63 -3.44
N GLY A 170 10.84 -11.63 -4.04
CA GLY A 170 11.43 -11.72 -5.38
C GLY A 170 12.61 -12.68 -5.42
N GLN A 171 13.34 -12.80 -4.32
CA GLN A 171 14.51 -13.67 -4.21
C GLN A 171 14.19 -15.12 -3.81
N LEU A 172 12.96 -15.42 -3.38
CA LEU A 172 12.53 -16.78 -3.12
C LEU A 172 12.50 -17.57 -4.45
N SER A 173 13.13 -18.74 -4.52
CA SER A 173 13.08 -19.61 -5.70
C SER A 173 13.55 -21.02 -5.32
N ALA A 174 13.25 -22.01 -6.15
CA ALA A 174 13.80 -23.35 -5.95
C ALA A 174 15.33 -23.36 -5.96
N GLU A 175 15.93 -22.51 -6.80
CA GLU A 175 17.38 -22.33 -6.90
C GLU A 175 17.97 -21.75 -5.61
N SER A 176 17.43 -20.63 -5.09
CA SER A 176 17.94 -20.01 -3.86
C SER A 176 17.79 -20.93 -2.63
N VAL A 177 16.70 -21.70 -2.55
CA VAL A 177 16.51 -22.74 -1.53
C VAL A 177 17.58 -23.83 -1.66
N SER A 178 17.80 -24.31 -2.89
CA SER A 178 18.79 -25.33 -3.18
C SER A 178 20.21 -24.88 -2.86
N ASP A 179 20.56 -23.62 -3.15
CA ASP A 179 21.88 -23.06 -2.87
C ASP A 179 22.20 -23.04 -1.38
N ILE A 180 21.24 -22.62 -0.54
CA ILE A 180 21.41 -22.62 0.92
C ILE A 180 21.54 -24.05 1.45
N LEU A 181 20.70 -24.98 0.99
CA LEU A 181 20.75 -26.39 1.42
C LEU A 181 22.01 -27.13 0.97
N GLN A 182 22.69 -26.68 -0.07
CA GLN A 182 23.94 -27.25 -0.57
C GLN A 182 25.18 -26.50 -0.06
N GLU A 183 24.99 -25.54 0.85
CA GLU A 183 26.05 -24.65 1.37
C GLU A 183 26.86 -23.95 0.27
N LYS A 184 26.24 -23.74 -0.90
CA LYS A 184 26.84 -22.97 -1.98
C LYS A 184 26.84 -21.49 -1.60
N LYS A 185 27.73 -20.71 -2.22
CA LYS A 185 27.68 -19.25 -2.11
C LYS A 185 26.36 -18.76 -2.72
N SER A 186 25.39 -18.52 -1.85
CA SER A 186 24.06 -18.08 -2.23
C SER A 186 24.10 -16.72 -2.95
N SER A 187 23.27 -16.57 -3.98
CA SER A 187 23.04 -15.31 -4.69
C SER A 187 22.13 -14.33 -3.93
N LEU A 188 21.60 -14.75 -2.77
CA LEU A 188 20.72 -13.93 -1.94
C LEU A 188 21.43 -12.63 -1.50
N LYS A 189 20.73 -11.52 -1.70
CA LYS A 189 21.13 -10.19 -1.28
C LYS A 189 20.28 -9.78 -0.09
N ASN A 190 20.95 -9.46 1.01
CA ASN A 190 20.30 -8.94 2.20
C ASN A 190 19.54 -7.64 1.88
N ILE A 191 18.32 -7.55 2.37
CA ILE A 191 17.47 -6.37 2.23
C ILE A 191 17.34 -5.70 3.59
N GLN A 192 17.75 -4.43 3.62
CA GLN A 192 17.44 -3.52 4.72
C GLN A 192 16.09 -2.88 4.46
N GLN A 193 15.12 -3.12 5.34
CA GLN A 193 13.80 -2.50 5.27
C GLN A 193 13.92 -0.99 5.51
N MET A 194 13.22 -0.20 4.70
CA MET A 194 13.19 1.26 4.82
C MET A 194 11.81 1.72 5.29
N ASP A 195 11.77 2.70 6.20
CA ASP A 195 10.51 3.32 6.60
C ASP A 195 10.00 4.24 5.49
N ALA A 196 9.04 3.72 4.72
CA ALA A 196 8.36 4.47 3.68
C ALA A 196 7.61 5.71 4.20
N SER A 197 7.36 5.84 5.51
CA SER A 197 6.74 7.02 6.12
C SER A 197 7.66 8.24 6.18
N LYS A 198 8.98 8.02 6.07
CA LYS A 198 10.00 9.06 5.99
C LYS A 198 10.35 9.35 4.53
N PRO A 199 10.88 10.54 4.22
CA PRO A 199 11.43 10.83 2.90
C PRO A 199 12.46 9.78 2.50
N LEU A 200 12.36 9.29 1.27
CA LEU A 200 13.31 8.30 0.75
C LEU A 200 14.75 8.83 0.93
N PHE A 201 15.65 7.98 1.42
CA PHE A 201 17.10 8.26 1.53
C PHE A 201 17.52 9.38 2.51
N LEU A 202 16.59 10.04 3.22
CA LEU A 202 16.98 10.90 4.34
C LEU A 202 17.22 10.06 5.60
N LYS A 203 18.37 10.26 6.24
CA LYS A 203 18.65 9.63 7.53
C LYS A 203 17.64 10.09 8.58
N GLU A 204 17.21 9.17 9.44
CA GLU A 204 16.28 9.46 10.54
C GLU A 204 16.76 10.63 11.40
N SER A 205 18.07 10.69 11.66
CA SER A 205 18.71 11.74 12.45
C SER A 205 18.52 13.16 11.90
N TYR A 206 18.12 13.31 10.63
CA TYR A 206 17.78 14.62 10.07
C TYR A 206 16.55 15.24 10.77
N PHE A 207 15.63 14.40 11.24
CA PHE A 207 14.38 14.83 11.88
C PHE A 207 14.49 15.01 13.41
N ASP A 208 15.67 14.75 13.99
CA ASP A 208 15.91 14.89 15.43
C ASP A 208 16.14 16.35 15.86
N ASN A 209 16.18 17.29 14.91
CA ASN A 209 16.44 18.70 15.17
C ASN A 209 15.16 19.55 15.09
N ASP A 210 14.68 20.01 16.25
CA ASP A 210 13.50 20.87 16.37
C ASP A 210 13.67 22.27 15.73
N ALA A 211 14.90 22.71 15.45
CA ALA A 211 15.17 24.04 14.89
C ALA A 211 15.05 24.11 13.35
N THR A 212 14.95 22.97 12.65
CA THR A 212 14.91 22.93 11.19
C THR A 212 13.62 22.29 10.70
N THR A 213 12.90 22.97 9.80
CA THR A 213 11.69 22.41 9.18
C THR A 213 11.93 22.19 7.69
N LEU A 214 11.85 20.93 7.25
CA LEU A 214 11.94 20.56 5.83
C LEU A 214 10.76 21.17 5.05
N GLN A 215 11.04 22.14 4.19
CA GLN A 215 10.00 22.88 3.44
C GLN A 215 9.56 22.15 2.17
N ASN A 216 10.51 21.55 1.45
CA ASN A 216 10.27 20.83 0.20
C ASN A 216 11.40 19.85 -0.08
N TYR A 217 11.10 18.83 -0.89
CA TYR A 217 12.09 18.03 -1.60
C TYR A 217 11.43 17.37 -2.81
N PHE A 218 12.26 16.95 -3.76
CA PHE A 218 11.87 16.07 -4.86
C PHE A 218 12.94 15.00 -5.02
N ILE A 219 12.52 13.74 -4.97
CA ILE A 219 13.36 12.58 -5.22
C ILE A 219 12.73 11.82 -6.38
N LEU A 220 13.56 11.43 -7.34
CA LEU A 220 13.20 10.54 -8.43
C LEU A 220 14.34 9.57 -8.68
N SER A 221 14.06 8.29 -8.59
CA SER A 221 14.98 7.22 -8.98
C SER A 221 14.36 6.37 -10.08
N LYS A 222 15.18 5.92 -11.02
CA LYS A 222 14.84 4.90 -12.02
C LYS A 222 15.51 3.58 -11.62
N GLY A 223 14.78 2.49 -11.76
CA GLY A 223 15.15 1.17 -11.26
C GLY A 223 14.51 0.85 -9.90
N ALA A 224 14.38 -0.44 -9.61
CA ALA A 224 13.83 -0.92 -8.35
C ALA A 224 14.74 -0.54 -7.17
N VAL A 225 14.18 0.17 -6.20
CA VAL A 225 14.80 0.45 -4.91
C VAL A 225 14.59 -0.76 -4.01
N ASN A 226 15.66 -1.46 -3.66
CA ASN A 226 15.60 -2.59 -2.73
C ASN A 226 15.22 -2.09 -1.32
N GLY A 227 14.45 -2.88 -0.57
CA GLY A 227 14.06 -2.54 0.81
C GLY A 227 12.80 -1.72 0.96
N ILE A 228 12.14 -1.37 -0.14
CA ILE A 228 10.81 -0.77 -0.15
C ILE A 228 9.90 -1.50 -1.14
N GLY A 229 8.65 -1.74 -0.75
CA GLY A 229 7.65 -2.37 -1.61
C GLY A 229 7.16 -1.46 -2.73
N SER A 230 6.40 -2.01 -3.67
CA SER A 230 5.69 -1.22 -4.69
C SER A 230 4.42 -0.60 -4.12
N GLY A 231 4.19 0.69 -4.32
CA GLY A 231 2.98 1.35 -3.83
C GLY A 231 2.99 2.87 -3.86
N SER A 232 2.00 3.46 -3.20
CA SER A 232 1.88 4.91 -3.03
C SER A 232 1.42 5.26 -1.63
N SER A 233 1.87 6.40 -1.11
CA SER A 233 1.45 6.91 0.19
C SER A 233 1.40 8.44 0.18
N PHE A 234 0.42 9.02 0.87
CA PHE A 234 0.34 10.47 1.02
C PHE A 234 1.26 10.95 2.13
N ARG A 235 1.93 12.08 1.89
CA ARG A 235 2.67 12.82 2.92
C ARG A 235 1.72 13.84 3.55
N LYS A 236 1.86 14.03 4.85
CA LYS A 236 1.06 14.99 5.62
C LYS A 236 1.97 15.97 6.34
N SER A 237 1.57 17.23 6.36
CA SER A 237 2.21 18.25 7.19
C SER A 237 1.90 18.00 8.67
N PRO A 238 2.57 18.72 9.61
CA PRO A 238 2.25 18.63 11.04
C PRO A 238 0.80 18.98 11.39
N THR A 239 0.10 19.77 10.56
CA THR A 239 -1.33 20.09 10.73
C THR A 239 -2.26 18.95 10.25
N GLY A 240 -1.69 17.93 9.60
CA GLY A 240 -2.42 16.80 9.01
C GLY A 240 -2.84 17.01 7.56
N ALA A 241 -2.58 18.19 6.96
CA ALA A 241 -2.90 18.47 5.57
C ALA A 241 -2.03 17.64 4.62
N ILE A 242 -2.62 17.11 3.54
CA ILE A 242 -1.85 16.43 2.50
C ILE A 242 -1.00 17.48 1.78
N ASN A 243 0.32 17.35 1.89
CA ASN A 243 1.27 18.28 1.28
C ASN A 243 2.32 17.58 0.40
N GLY A 244 2.16 16.28 0.18
CA GLY A 244 3.07 15.51 -0.66
C GLY A 244 2.55 14.11 -0.95
N ARG A 245 3.28 13.39 -1.79
CA ARG A 245 2.95 12.01 -2.13
C ARG A 245 4.22 11.26 -2.55
N MET A 246 4.31 10.02 -2.06
CA MET A 246 5.31 9.05 -2.43
C MET A 246 4.70 8.02 -3.39
N PHE A 247 5.51 7.59 -4.35
CA PHE A 247 5.36 6.42 -5.19
C PHE A 247 6.66 5.62 -5.06
N SER A 248 6.58 4.32 -4.78
CA SER A 248 7.75 3.46 -4.67
C SER A 248 7.63 2.31 -5.66
N ASN A 249 8.69 2.05 -6.43
CA ASN A 249 8.80 0.92 -7.34
C ASN A 249 7.57 0.69 -8.23
N LEU A 250 7.09 1.74 -8.91
CA LEU A 250 5.94 1.68 -9.82
C LEU A 250 6.33 2.00 -11.27
N PRO A 251 5.66 1.40 -12.28
CA PRO A 251 5.75 1.86 -13.66
C PRO A 251 5.38 3.33 -13.78
N LEU A 252 5.97 4.04 -14.75
CA LEU A 252 5.69 5.46 -14.95
C LEU A 252 4.19 5.71 -15.25
N SER A 253 3.52 4.80 -15.95
CA SER A 253 2.09 4.85 -16.20
C SER A 253 1.31 5.01 -14.90
N ASP A 254 1.58 4.17 -13.90
CA ASP A 254 0.81 4.11 -12.67
C ASP A 254 0.95 5.41 -11.88
N ILE A 255 2.14 6.00 -11.90
CA ILE A 255 2.41 7.33 -11.31
C ILE A 255 1.61 8.41 -12.05
N LEU A 256 1.66 8.43 -13.39
CA LEU A 256 0.95 9.41 -14.21
C LEU A 256 -0.58 9.31 -14.07
N PHE A 257 -1.13 8.10 -14.05
CA PHE A 257 -2.55 7.86 -13.82
C PHE A 257 -2.95 8.28 -12.40
N ALA A 258 -2.14 8.00 -11.39
CA ALA A 258 -2.39 8.44 -10.03
C ALA A 258 -2.37 9.97 -9.86
N ILE A 259 -1.47 10.65 -10.56
CA ILE A 259 -1.44 12.12 -10.66
C ILE A 259 -2.69 12.64 -11.38
N GLY A 260 -3.07 12.00 -12.48
CA GLY A 260 -4.26 12.39 -13.26
C GLY A 260 -5.56 12.26 -12.49
N LEU A 261 -5.73 11.19 -11.70
CA LEU A 261 -6.88 11.03 -10.82
C LEU A 261 -7.07 12.24 -9.90
N GLU A 262 -5.98 12.74 -9.32
CA GLU A 262 -6.02 13.86 -8.37
C GLU A 262 -6.21 15.21 -9.08
N ILE A 263 -5.64 15.40 -10.26
CA ILE A 263 -5.90 16.60 -11.09
C ILE A 263 -7.37 16.66 -11.52
N PHE A 264 -7.96 15.53 -11.93
CA PHE A 264 -9.39 15.45 -12.24
C PHE A 264 -10.26 15.68 -11.01
N LYS A 265 -9.84 15.18 -9.85
CA LYS A 265 -10.51 15.44 -8.57
C LYS A 265 -10.60 16.92 -8.24
N GLN A 266 -9.50 17.66 -8.40
CA GLN A 266 -9.47 19.11 -8.20
C GLN A 266 -10.43 19.87 -9.14
N LYS A 267 -10.78 19.26 -10.29
CA LYS A 267 -11.75 19.81 -11.25
C LYS A 267 -13.19 19.34 -11.02
N GLY A 268 -13.44 18.51 -10.00
CA GLY A 268 -14.77 17.93 -9.75
C GLY A 268 -15.12 16.74 -10.67
N GLU A 269 -14.14 16.17 -11.37
CA GLU A 269 -14.34 15.15 -12.42
C GLU A 269 -13.78 13.76 -12.05
N VAL A 270 -13.62 13.41 -10.77
CA VAL A 270 -12.98 12.14 -10.31
C VAL A 270 -13.50 10.92 -11.06
N ALA A 271 -14.82 10.80 -11.21
CA ALA A 271 -15.49 9.64 -11.78
C ALA A 271 -15.26 9.48 -13.30
N LEU A 272 -14.54 10.41 -13.93
CA LEU A 272 -14.33 10.43 -15.37
C LEU A 272 -12.93 10.00 -15.78
N PHE A 273 -11.93 9.99 -14.89
CA PHE A 273 -10.55 9.67 -15.27
C PHE A 273 -10.25 8.17 -15.21
N ASN A 274 -9.79 7.62 -16.34
CA ASN A 274 -9.41 6.22 -16.55
C ASN A 274 -8.52 6.14 -17.81
N GLU A 275 -8.15 4.93 -18.23
CA GLU A 275 -7.34 4.67 -19.43
C GLU A 275 -7.94 5.27 -20.72
N LYS A 276 -9.28 5.34 -20.84
CA LYS A 276 -9.98 5.96 -21.98
C LYS A 276 -9.91 7.49 -21.95
N ARG A 277 -9.35 8.09 -20.89
CA ARG A 277 -9.00 9.52 -20.79
C ARG A 277 -7.49 9.76 -20.90
N ALA A 278 -6.75 8.81 -21.45
CA ALA A 278 -5.34 8.95 -21.77
C ALA A 278 -5.07 8.71 -23.26
N VAL A 279 -4.18 9.51 -23.83
CA VAL A 279 -3.61 9.34 -25.16
C VAL A 279 -2.11 9.13 -24.99
N ILE A 280 -1.64 7.93 -25.33
CA ILE A 280 -0.24 7.54 -25.18
C ILE A 280 0.41 7.51 -26.56
N ASN A 281 1.21 8.53 -26.84
CA ASN A 281 2.00 8.69 -28.06
C ASN A 281 3.48 8.36 -27.77
N VAL A 282 3.71 7.12 -27.34
CA VAL A 282 5.05 6.58 -27.04
C VAL A 282 5.29 5.37 -27.94
N ALA A 283 6.40 5.39 -28.69
CA ALA A 283 6.69 4.37 -29.70
C ALA A 283 6.83 2.97 -29.08
N ASP A 284 7.50 2.90 -27.94
CA ASP A 284 7.65 1.68 -27.15
C ASP A 284 6.94 1.84 -25.80
N GLN A 285 5.69 1.37 -25.75
CA GLN A 285 4.86 1.46 -24.55
C GLN A 285 5.42 0.65 -23.37
N SER A 286 6.29 -0.34 -23.61
CA SER A 286 6.93 -1.10 -22.54
C SER A 286 7.80 -0.23 -21.63
N LYS A 287 8.25 0.94 -22.10
CA LYS A 287 9.05 1.89 -21.31
C LYS A 287 8.27 2.69 -20.26
N ILE A 288 6.94 2.62 -20.28
CA ILE A 288 6.10 3.33 -19.30
C ILE A 288 5.08 2.42 -18.63
N PHE A 289 4.67 1.35 -19.31
CA PHE A 289 3.72 0.37 -18.79
C PHE A 289 4.41 -0.93 -18.39
N GLN A 290 3.90 -1.55 -17.34
CA GLN A 290 4.09 -2.97 -17.14
C GLN A 290 3.10 -3.74 -18.04
N LEU A 291 3.61 -4.47 -19.02
CA LEU A 291 2.77 -5.13 -20.04
C LEU A 291 2.30 -6.54 -19.64
N THR A 292 2.99 -7.19 -18.69
CA THR A 292 2.65 -8.54 -18.24
C THR A 292 2.59 -8.59 -16.71
N ASP A 293 1.65 -9.38 -16.18
CA ASP A 293 1.53 -9.59 -14.74
C ASP A 293 2.63 -10.53 -14.20
N ASP A 294 3.20 -11.37 -15.06
CA ASP A 294 4.13 -12.45 -14.70
C ASP A 294 5.59 -11.98 -14.54
N TYR A 295 5.94 -10.83 -15.12
CA TYR A 295 7.28 -10.27 -15.05
C TYR A 295 7.26 -8.77 -14.78
N ILE A 296 7.92 -8.37 -13.69
CA ILE A 296 8.16 -6.96 -13.37
C ILE A 296 9.55 -6.61 -13.87
N ASP A 297 9.63 -5.77 -14.90
CA ASP A 297 10.89 -5.18 -15.33
C ASP A 297 11.37 -4.17 -14.28
N LYS A 298 12.31 -4.62 -13.44
CA LYS A 298 12.86 -3.84 -12.34
C LYS A 298 13.60 -2.59 -12.82
N ASP A 299 14.15 -2.58 -14.04
CA ASP A 299 14.88 -1.44 -14.58
C ASP A 299 13.95 -0.32 -15.07
N ASN A 300 12.67 -0.66 -15.27
CA ASN A 300 11.64 0.24 -15.75
C ASN A 300 10.73 0.79 -14.64
N LEU A 301 11.04 0.52 -13.37
CA LEU A 301 10.33 1.08 -12.23
C LEU A 301 10.87 2.46 -11.85
N TYR A 302 9.99 3.27 -11.28
CA TYR A 302 10.33 4.56 -10.70
C TYR A 302 9.93 4.61 -9.23
N SER A 303 10.76 5.27 -8.42
CA SER A 303 10.35 5.76 -7.11
C SER A 303 10.42 7.28 -7.11
N LEU A 304 9.33 7.92 -6.71
CA LEU A 304 9.17 9.36 -6.65
C LEU A 304 8.67 9.75 -5.27
N ASP A 305 9.30 10.72 -4.63
CA ASP A 305 8.78 11.29 -3.39
C ASP A 305 8.92 12.81 -3.42
N LEU A 306 7.80 13.50 -3.17
CA LEU A 306 7.73 14.95 -3.27
C LEU A 306 6.85 15.50 -2.16
N ILE A 307 7.38 16.46 -1.40
CA ILE A 307 6.58 17.34 -0.54
C ILE A 307 6.71 18.79 -0.98
N VAL A 308 5.67 19.56 -0.75
CA VAL A 308 5.64 21.02 -0.91
C VAL A 308 5.24 21.70 0.40
N PRO A 309 5.51 23.01 0.55
CA PRO A 309 4.92 23.79 1.64
C PRO A 309 3.39 23.67 1.61
N GLU A 310 2.74 23.62 2.77
CA GLU A 310 1.28 23.42 2.87
C GLU A 310 0.47 24.43 2.03
N LYS A 311 0.94 25.69 1.98
CA LYS A 311 0.36 26.76 1.15
C LYS A 311 0.42 26.50 -0.37
N LYS A 312 1.11 25.44 -0.79
CA LYS A 312 1.28 25.02 -2.19
C LYS A 312 0.67 23.64 -2.46
N ALA A 313 -0.04 23.04 -1.50
CA ALA A 313 -0.65 21.72 -1.63
C ALA A 313 -1.56 21.59 -2.88
N ASP A 314 -2.29 22.64 -3.25
CA ASP A 314 -3.13 22.63 -4.45
C ASP A 314 -2.33 22.43 -5.75
N SER A 315 -1.07 22.87 -5.77
CA SER A 315 -0.17 22.75 -6.91
C SER A 315 0.67 21.46 -6.89
N LEU A 316 0.54 20.62 -5.86
CA LEU A 316 1.37 19.43 -5.64
C LEU A 316 1.48 18.56 -6.91
N TYR A 317 0.33 18.15 -7.46
CA TYR A 317 0.31 17.22 -8.60
C TYR A 317 0.80 17.84 -9.90
N TYR A 318 0.64 19.15 -10.07
CA TYR A 318 1.23 19.88 -11.19
C TYR A 318 2.75 19.95 -11.07
N PHE A 319 3.29 20.16 -9.86
CA PHE A 319 4.73 20.09 -9.63
C PHE A 319 5.30 18.68 -9.83
N MET A 320 4.58 17.64 -9.40
CA MET A 320 4.99 16.25 -9.67
C MET A 320 5.06 16.00 -11.19
N LEU A 321 4.02 16.40 -11.93
CA LEU A 321 3.97 16.24 -13.39
C LEU A 321 5.09 17.01 -14.09
N ASP A 322 5.35 18.26 -13.68
CA ASP A 322 6.42 19.08 -14.25
C ASP A 322 7.82 18.49 -13.98
N ASN A 323 8.08 18.00 -12.77
CA ASN A 323 9.34 17.32 -12.48
C ASN A 323 9.48 16.02 -13.28
N LEU A 324 8.42 15.21 -13.40
CA LEU A 324 8.45 14.03 -14.27
C LEU A 324 8.80 14.43 -15.71
N ASN A 325 8.16 15.46 -16.26
CA ASN A 325 8.43 15.95 -17.61
C ASN A 325 9.88 16.39 -17.84
N ARG A 326 10.53 16.94 -16.80
CA ARG A 326 11.93 17.37 -16.85
C ARG A 326 12.90 16.19 -16.85
N TYR A 327 12.58 15.11 -16.15
CA TYR A 327 13.56 14.08 -15.81
C TYR A 327 13.28 12.67 -16.38
N THR A 328 12.08 12.37 -16.89
CA THR A 328 11.75 10.99 -17.34
C THR A 328 11.87 10.73 -18.84
N GLY A 329 12.32 11.69 -19.65
CA GLY A 329 12.36 11.51 -21.11
C GLY A 329 10.98 11.44 -21.79
N PHE A 330 9.91 11.61 -21.01
CA PHE A 330 8.52 11.70 -21.48
C PHE A 330 7.94 13.07 -21.14
N LYS A 331 7.03 13.57 -21.98
CA LYS A 331 6.26 14.78 -21.74
C LYS A 331 4.80 14.41 -21.55
N SER A 332 4.25 14.81 -20.41
CA SER A 332 2.88 14.54 -19.99
C SER A 332 2.15 15.85 -19.70
N LYS A 333 0.94 16.01 -20.25
CA LYS A 333 0.12 17.21 -20.09
C LYS A 333 -1.36 16.87 -20.05
N PHE A 334 -2.14 17.65 -19.31
CA PHE A 334 -3.60 17.59 -19.34
C PHE A 334 -4.13 18.62 -20.32
N LYS A 335 -4.80 18.18 -21.38
CA LYS A 335 -5.30 19.05 -22.45
C LYS A 335 -6.71 18.67 -22.85
N VAL A 336 -7.56 19.66 -23.06
CA VAL A 336 -8.89 19.45 -23.66
C VAL A 336 -8.71 19.23 -25.16
N VAL A 337 -9.18 18.08 -25.66
CA VAL A 337 -9.08 17.72 -27.08
C VAL A 337 -10.39 17.13 -27.60
N PRO A 338 -10.75 17.35 -28.88
CA PRO A 338 -11.87 16.67 -29.51
C PRO A 338 -11.64 15.16 -29.49
N THR A 339 -12.58 14.42 -28.89
CA THR A 339 -12.46 12.97 -28.67
C THR A 339 -13.75 12.29 -29.09
N LYS A 340 -13.64 11.23 -29.91
CA LYS A 340 -14.78 10.36 -30.25
C LYS A 340 -15.24 9.65 -28.97
N CYS A 341 -16.54 9.69 -28.70
CA CYS A 341 -17.13 9.15 -27.47
C CYS A 341 -18.54 8.57 -27.75
N LEU A 342 -19.07 7.85 -26.78
CA LEU A 342 -20.47 7.44 -26.72
C LEU A 342 -21.21 8.32 -25.73
N VAL A 343 -22.25 9.01 -26.15
CA VAL A 343 -23.06 9.87 -25.29
C VAL A 343 -24.31 9.11 -24.86
N LEU A 344 -24.46 8.91 -23.55
CA LEU A 344 -25.66 8.34 -22.95
C LEU A 344 -26.74 9.41 -22.85
N LYS A 345 -27.88 9.19 -23.51
CA LYS A 345 -29.04 10.10 -23.51
C LYS A 345 -30.31 9.37 -23.17
N ARG A 346 -31.30 10.13 -22.69
CA ARG A 346 -32.68 9.66 -22.59
C ARG A 346 -33.39 9.84 -23.93
N THR A 347 -34.08 8.81 -24.38
CA THR A 347 -34.91 8.85 -25.59
C THR A 347 -36.35 9.27 -25.30
N SER A 348 -36.76 9.30 -24.03
CA SER A 348 -38.11 9.70 -23.61
C SER A 348 -38.10 10.44 -22.26
N LYS A 349 -39.18 11.19 -22.00
CA LYS A 349 -39.43 11.82 -20.69
C LYS A 349 -40.01 10.82 -19.66
N LYS A 350 -40.46 9.64 -20.09
CA LYS A 350 -41.03 8.62 -19.20
C LYS A 350 -39.94 8.10 -18.27
N ASP A 351 -40.23 8.11 -16.97
CA ASP A 351 -39.29 7.66 -15.96
C ASP A 351 -39.40 6.15 -15.76
N LYS A 352 -38.58 5.40 -16.50
CA LYS A 352 -38.49 3.93 -16.43
C LYS A 352 -37.40 3.42 -15.50
N ILE A 353 -36.52 4.31 -15.06
CA ILE A 353 -35.27 3.95 -14.37
C ILE A 353 -35.26 4.36 -12.91
N ARG A 354 -36.18 5.21 -12.44
CA ARG A 354 -36.25 5.61 -11.02
C ARG A 354 -36.21 4.41 -10.07
N THR A 355 -35.37 4.53 -9.05
CA THR A 355 -35.26 3.51 -8.03
C THR A 355 -36.55 3.30 -7.24
N LYS A 356 -36.81 2.05 -6.87
CA LYS A 356 -37.82 1.65 -5.89
C LYS A 356 -37.27 1.65 -4.46
N GLY A 357 -36.01 2.09 -4.28
CA GLY A 357 -35.31 2.09 -3.00
C GLY A 357 -34.61 0.77 -2.69
N GLY A 358 -34.37 0.51 -1.40
CA GLY A 358 -33.66 -0.67 -0.93
C GLY A 358 -32.14 -0.49 -0.86
N LYS A 359 -31.42 -1.61 -0.70
CA LYS A 359 -29.96 -1.60 -0.57
C LYS A 359 -29.32 -1.11 -1.86
N ARG A 360 -28.27 -0.28 -1.73
CA ARG A 360 -27.44 0.10 -2.86
C ARG A 360 -26.73 -1.13 -3.43
N ILE A 361 -26.98 -1.44 -4.69
CA ILE A 361 -26.32 -2.53 -5.42
C ILE A 361 -25.65 -1.94 -6.66
N SER A 362 -24.42 -2.38 -6.93
CA SER A 362 -23.70 -2.03 -8.15
C SER A 362 -22.77 -3.18 -8.51
N THR A 363 -23.17 -3.97 -9.51
CA THR A 363 -22.39 -5.14 -9.96
C THR A 363 -21.75 -4.95 -11.32
N PHE A 364 -22.00 -3.85 -12.02
CA PHE A 364 -21.38 -3.55 -13.32
C PHE A 364 -19.85 -3.67 -13.26
N PRO A 365 -19.19 -4.22 -14.31
CA PRO A 365 -19.76 -4.85 -15.50
C PRO A 365 -19.99 -6.38 -15.34
N ARG A 366 -20.06 -6.91 -14.11
CA ARG A 366 -20.29 -8.35 -13.87
C ARG A 366 -21.66 -8.77 -14.40
N THR A 367 -21.80 -10.03 -14.79
CA THR A 367 -23.06 -10.58 -15.32
C THR A 367 -23.84 -11.32 -14.22
N PRO A 368 -25.14 -11.01 -13.99
CA PRO A 368 -25.87 -9.87 -14.54
C PRO A 368 -25.39 -8.53 -13.95
N SER A 369 -25.40 -7.49 -14.78
CA SER A 369 -25.00 -6.13 -14.41
C SER A 369 -26.19 -5.40 -13.83
N ILE A 370 -26.16 -5.17 -12.53
CA ILE A 370 -27.24 -4.61 -11.74
C ILE A 370 -26.77 -3.29 -11.15
N ILE A 371 -27.60 -2.27 -11.29
CA ILE A 371 -27.53 -1.04 -10.52
C ILE A 371 -28.87 -0.86 -9.81
N GLN A 372 -28.85 -0.71 -8.49
CA GLN A 372 -30.03 -0.49 -7.68
C GLN A 372 -29.75 0.61 -6.67
N ASN A 373 -30.69 1.55 -6.54
CA ASN A 373 -30.62 2.68 -5.63
C ASN A 373 -29.25 3.38 -5.65
N ALA A 374 -28.74 3.64 -6.86
CA ALA A 374 -27.48 4.35 -7.07
C ALA A 374 -27.58 5.33 -8.25
N PRO A 375 -26.75 6.39 -8.29
CA PRO A 375 -26.74 7.33 -9.41
C PRO A 375 -26.28 6.67 -10.71
N LEU A 376 -26.82 7.13 -11.85
CA LEU A 376 -26.44 6.63 -13.18
C LEU A 376 -24.94 6.78 -13.46
N SER A 377 -24.31 7.82 -12.90
CA SER A 377 -22.87 8.06 -12.97
C SER A 377 -22.02 6.89 -12.45
N VAL A 378 -22.54 6.08 -11.52
CA VAL A 378 -21.84 4.88 -11.03
C VAL A 378 -21.73 3.85 -12.15
N MET A 379 -22.81 3.61 -12.90
CA MET A 379 -22.81 2.71 -14.05
C MET A 379 -21.85 3.23 -15.13
N VAL A 380 -21.95 4.52 -15.47
CA VAL A 380 -21.09 5.14 -16.50
C VAL A 380 -19.61 5.04 -16.13
N ASN A 381 -19.25 5.28 -14.86
CA ASN A 381 -17.89 5.10 -14.38
C ASN A 381 -17.40 3.64 -14.52
N MET A 382 -18.23 2.67 -14.15
CA MET A 382 -17.88 1.24 -14.29
C MET A 382 -17.75 0.80 -15.75
N LEU A 383 -18.61 1.30 -16.64
CA LEU A 383 -18.52 1.05 -18.09
C LEU A 383 -17.26 1.68 -18.70
N ASN A 384 -16.81 2.80 -18.17
CA ASN A 384 -15.55 3.45 -18.54
C ASN A 384 -14.30 2.79 -17.95
N GLY A 385 -14.45 1.81 -17.06
CA GLY A 385 -13.37 0.95 -16.62
C GLY A 385 -13.00 -0.12 -17.66
N LYS A 386 -12.41 -1.22 -17.18
CA LYS A 386 -12.00 -2.38 -18.00
C LYS A 386 -13.23 -3.13 -18.54
N THR A 387 -13.69 -2.72 -19.71
CA THR A 387 -14.79 -3.34 -20.46
C THR A 387 -14.42 -3.48 -21.94
N PRO A 388 -15.14 -4.30 -22.72
CA PRO A 388 -14.93 -4.37 -24.18
C PRO A 388 -15.24 -3.07 -24.94
N ILE A 389 -15.79 -2.05 -24.27
CA ILE A 389 -16.15 -0.76 -24.88
C ILE A 389 -14.89 0.10 -24.95
N SER A 390 -14.40 0.39 -26.16
CA SER A 390 -13.16 1.16 -26.35
C SER A 390 -13.34 2.67 -26.17
N LEU A 391 -14.51 3.21 -26.52
CA LEU A 391 -14.78 4.64 -26.46
C LEU A 391 -15.18 5.09 -25.04
N PRO A 392 -14.81 6.31 -24.61
CA PRO A 392 -15.33 6.89 -23.38
C PRO A 392 -16.83 7.11 -23.50
N ILE A 393 -17.56 6.82 -22.43
CA ILE A 393 -19.00 7.07 -22.28
C ILE A 393 -19.21 8.33 -21.46
N ILE A 394 -20.03 9.26 -21.98
CA ILE A 394 -20.36 10.53 -21.33
C ILE A 394 -21.85 10.53 -20.98
N ASP A 395 -22.18 10.83 -19.72
CA ASP A 395 -23.57 10.98 -19.27
C ASP A 395 -24.11 12.37 -19.64
N GLU A 396 -25.03 12.43 -20.60
CA GLU A 396 -25.81 13.63 -20.93
C GLU A 396 -27.31 13.41 -20.69
N THR A 397 -27.67 12.47 -19.82
CA THR A 397 -29.08 12.19 -19.48
C THR A 397 -29.72 13.28 -18.64
N ASN A 398 -28.90 14.09 -17.95
CA ASN A 398 -29.30 15.03 -16.91
C ASN A 398 -30.15 14.37 -15.80
N TYR A 399 -30.03 13.05 -15.62
CA TYR A 399 -30.82 12.30 -14.65
C TYR A 399 -30.11 12.25 -13.30
N THR A 400 -30.65 12.96 -12.31
CA THR A 400 -30.01 13.15 -10.99
C THR A 400 -30.51 12.20 -9.91
N SER A 401 -31.67 11.55 -10.12
CA SER A 401 -32.21 10.57 -9.17
C SER A 401 -31.46 9.24 -9.27
N ASN A 402 -31.52 8.45 -8.20
CA ASN A 402 -31.02 7.07 -8.23
C ASN A 402 -31.84 6.18 -9.17
N VAL A 403 -31.18 5.17 -9.73
CA VAL A 403 -31.75 4.27 -10.73
C VAL A 403 -31.77 2.81 -10.28
N ASP A 404 -32.74 2.06 -10.84
CA ASP A 404 -32.80 0.60 -10.82
C ASP A 404 -32.77 0.09 -12.27
N MET A 405 -31.70 -0.62 -12.64
CA MET A 405 -31.54 -1.24 -13.96
C MET A 405 -30.81 -2.58 -13.84
N GLN A 406 -31.13 -3.48 -14.76
CA GLN A 406 -30.47 -4.77 -14.91
C GLN A 406 -30.16 -5.01 -16.38
N ILE A 407 -28.91 -5.34 -16.66
CA ILE A 407 -28.40 -5.66 -17.99
C ILE A 407 -27.81 -7.06 -17.95
N SER A 408 -28.17 -7.86 -18.93
CA SER A 408 -27.88 -9.28 -19.03
C SER A 408 -26.42 -9.51 -19.38
N SER A 409 -25.84 -8.71 -20.28
CA SER A 409 -24.42 -8.84 -20.64
C SER A 409 -23.85 -7.58 -21.32
N ILE A 410 -22.57 -7.29 -21.09
CA ILE A 410 -21.85 -6.14 -21.67
C ILE A 410 -20.65 -6.66 -22.48
N THR A 411 -20.92 -7.41 -23.55
CA THR A 411 -19.85 -7.93 -24.43
C THR A 411 -19.54 -7.02 -25.60
N THR A 412 -20.51 -6.23 -26.08
CA THR A 412 -20.34 -5.28 -27.19
C THR A 412 -21.20 -4.03 -26.99
N VAL A 413 -20.89 -2.96 -27.71
CA VAL A 413 -21.66 -1.71 -27.68
C VAL A 413 -23.08 -1.95 -28.18
N GLU A 414 -23.28 -2.78 -29.21
CA GLU A 414 -24.58 -3.05 -29.81
C GLU A 414 -25.51 -3.80 -28.85
N LYS A 415 -24.97 -4.76 -28.09
CA LYS A 415 -25.74 -5.49 -27.07
C LYS A 415 -26.11 -4.57 -25.91
N LEU A 416 -25.16 -3.77 -25.43
CA LEU A 416 -25.44 -2.77 -24.39
C LEU A 416 -26.51 -1.79 -24.86
N GLN A 417 -26.40 -1.29 -26.09
CA GLN A 417 -27.39 -0.41 -26.73
C GLN A 417 -28.78 -1.04 -26.73
N LYS A 418 -28.90 -2.29 -27.18
CA LYS A 418 -30.18 -3.02 -27.22
C LYS A 418 -30.83 -3.11 -25.84
N GLU A 419 -30.05 -3.36 -24.79
CA GLU A 419 -30.55 -3.43 -23.43
C GLU A 419 -30.86 -2.06 -22.83
N LEU A 420 -30.12 -1.00 -23.19
CA LEU A 420 -30.43 0.37 -22.73
C LEU A 420 -31.75 0.90 -23.31
N LEU A 421 -32.11 0.51 -24.53
CA LEU A 421 -33.34 0.96 -25.18
C LEU A 421 -34.61 0.58 -24.40
N GLN A 422 -34.60 -0.54 -23.66
CA GLN A 422 -35.76 -0.92 -22.82
C GLN A 422 -36.04 0.11 -21.71
N TYR A 423 -35.00 0.82 -21.29
CA TYR A 423 -34.99 1.84 -20.25
C TYR A 423 -35.17 3.27 -20.80
N ASP A 424 -35.47 3.42 -22.10
CA ASP A 424 -35.47 4.70 -22.81
C ASP A 424 -34.11 5.43 -22.69
N LEU A 425 -33.03 4.66 -22.76
CA LEU A 425 -31.66 5.15 -22.81
C LEU A 425 -31.00 4.73 -24.14
N GLU A 426 -30.13 5.58 -24.66
CA GLU A 426 -29.35 5.30 -25.87
C GLU A 426 -27.92 5.80 -25.74
N LEU A 427 -26.98 5.10 -26.39
CA LEU A 427 -25.61 5.50 -26.64
C LEU A 427 -25.50 6.01 -28.08
N ILE A 428 -25.10 7.26 -28.24
CA ILE A 428 -24.90 7.89 -29.54
C ILE A 428 -23.41 8.16 -29.74
N GLU A 429 -22.84 7.71 -30.86
CA GLU A 429 -21.49 8.15 -31.24
C GLU A 429 -21.46 9.67 -31.47
N ALA A 430 -20.55 10.35 -30.82
CA ALA A 430 -20.35 11.79 -30.98
C ALA A 430 -18.89 12.18 -30.80
N SER A 431 -18.58 13.44 -31.06
CA SER A 431 -17.32 14.07 -30.67
C SER A 431 -17.59 15.06 -29.53
N ARG A 432 -16.77 14.99 -28.48
CA ARG A 432 -16.82 15.92 -27.34
C ARG A 432 -15.42 16.43 -27.01
N ASN A 433 -15.35 17.65 -26.52
CA ASN A 433 -14.12 18.23 -25.99
C ASN A 433 -13.90 17.66 -24.60
N LEU A 434 -12.98 16.71 -24.48
CA LEU A 434 -12.68 16.01 -23.24
C LEU A 434 -11.30 16.40 -22.75
N LEU A 435 -11.17 16.63 -21.43
CA LEU A 435 -9.86 16.72 -20.81
C LEU A 435 -9.18 15.34 -20.89
N MET A 436 -7.98 15.27 -21.45
CA MET A 436 -7.21 14.04 -21.64
C MET A 436 -5.81 14.20 -21.05
N LEU A 437 -5.28 13.13 -20.44
CA LEU A 437 -3.85 12.99 -20.22
C LEU A 437 -3.20 12.65 -21.57
N ILE A 438 -2.25 13.47 -22.02
CA ILE A 438 -1.47 13.20 -23.22
C ILE A 438 -0.03 12.92 -22.79
N VAL A 439 0.50 11.77 -23.18
CA VAL A 439 1.88 11.35 -22.92
C VAL A 439 2.61 11.20 -24.25
N GLU A 440 3.76 11.85 -24.40
CA GLU A 440 4.58 11.90 -25.62
C GLU A 440 6.05 11.61 -25.26
N GLU A 441 6.84 11.02 -26.17
CA GLU A 441 8.30 10.96 -25.99
C GLU A 441 8.92 12.36 -26.11
N ASN A 442 9.90 12.67 -25.26
CA ASN A 442 10.64 13.92 -25.36
C ASN A 442 11.74 13.78 -26.42
N ASN A 443 11.45 14.19 -27.66
CA ASN A 443 12.38 14.15 -28.80
C ASN A 443 13.58 15.13 -28.69
N GLN A 444 13.85 15.70 -27.50
CA GLN A 444 15.06 16.47 -27.30
C GLN A 444 16.22 15.50 -27.11
N LYS A 445 17.07 15.39 -28.14
CA LYS A 445 18.42 14.82 -28.01
C LYS A 445 19.06 15.46 -26.78
N GLN A 446 19.33 14.65 -25.75
CA GLN A 446 20.20 15.08 -24.65
C GLN A 446 21.58 15.27 -25.28
N ASN A 447 21.93 16.55 -25.52
CA ASN A 447 23.29 16.95 -25.85
C ASN A 447 24.13 17.05 -24.59
#